data_AF-A0AA39VXI2-F1
#
_entry.id   AF-A0AA39VXI2-F1
#
_cell.length_a   1.000
_cell.length_b   1.000
_cell.length_c   1.000
_cell.angle_alpha   90.00
_cell.angle_beta   90.00
_cell.angle_gamma   90.00
#
_symmetry.space_group_name_H-M   'P 1'
#
loop_
_entity.id
_entity.type
_entity.pdbx_description
1 polymer ?
#
loop_
_entity_poly.entity_id
_entity_poly.type
_entity_poly.pdbx_seq_one_letter_code
_entity_poly.pdbx_strand_id
1 'polypeptide(L)'
;MLASVASSGLVALTWQWMVSCSPSKAIKACFWLSPLLICSVGILFLIIGSASGSAIGVIAIVCAVIQSLYTCWVNPRFEYAIKILSVSTAFPPAKTTFFVVLSIMVGVVYSSLLVSGIGGATATGTEFDILFKVLILLSLAWSMQVIKNVVLITISRVKYIHFAYGADFYTGIAFRDTINHLMGSVSIGSALAPIFGVIRGSSRTIGLVAGDRDEFLFSCADCYASVAMSLGKIGNRWGFVHVGVYNKGFIQASVDTWDMFRRVGMEALIDSDLTGAFCFLSGIAGAAICALVGGIWTLAVHESYAIEVSIYAFLIGYFMCRVALAWPQACVLAYYVAYAENPQGPRFDSTIPGRIQELQRHQT
;
A
#
# COMPACT_ATOMS: atom_id res chain seq x y z
N MET A 1 18.98 15.34 3.95
CA MET A 1 18.01 14.29 4.34
C MET A 1 16.81 14.79 5.15
N LEU A 2 16.97 15.63 6.20
CA LEU A 2 15.81 16.15 6.95
C LEU A 2 14.80 16.92 6.08
N ALA A 3 15.28 17.71 5.12
CA ALA A 3 14.43 18.37 4.12
C ALA A 3 13.60 17.35 3.30
N SER A 4 14.19 16.19 2.97
CA SER A 4 13.48 15.09 2.29
C SER A 4 12.39 14.49 3.17
N VAL A 5 12.62 14.35 4.48
CA VAL A 5 11.60 13.91 5.44
C VAL A 5 10.45 14.91 5.51
N ALA A 6 10.74 16.22 5.61
CA ALA A 6 9.71 17.26 5.57
C ALA A 6 8.91 17.21 4.25
N SER A 7 9.60 17.07 3.11
CA SER A 7 8.95 16.95 1.79
C SER A 7 8.05 15.72 1.72
N SER A 8 8.44 14.59 2.32
CA SER A 8 7.61 13.38 2.35
C SER A 8 6.32 13.54 3.14
N GLY A 9 6.36 14.29 4.25
CA GLY A 9 5.17 14.66 5.00
C GLY A 9 4.22 15.54 4.18
N LEU A 10 4.76 16.56 3.49
CA LEU A 10 3.98 17.42 2.61
C LEU A 10 3.34 16.65 1.45
N VAL A 11 4.11 15.80 0.77
CA VAL A 11 3.61 14.97 -0.33
C VAL A 11 2.51 14.02 0.18
N ALA A 12 2.70 13.39 1.33
CA ALA A 12 1.69 12.54 1.95
C ALA A 12 0.39 13.30 2.26
N LEU A 13 0.48 14.52 2.81
CA LEU A 13 -0.67 15.39 3.07
C LEU A 13 -1.39 15.81 1.79
N THR A 14 -0.64 16.19 0.73
CA THR A 14 -1.25 16.55 -0.57
C THR A 14 -2.00 15.36 -1.17
N TRP A 15 -1.47 14.16 -1.03
CA TRP A 15 -2.12 12.95 -1.52
C TRP A 15 -3.37 12.59 -0.73
N GLN A 16 -3.31 12.73 0.60
CA GLN A 16 -4.48 12.58 1.47
C GLN A 16 -5.58 13.57 1.07
N TRP A 17 -5.22 14.84 0.85
CA TRP A 17 -6.16 15.87 0.44
C TRP A 17 -6.78 15.58 -0.93
N MET A 18 -5.97 15.21 -1.92
CA MET A 18 -6.44 14.85 -3.25
C MET A 18 -7.45 13.69 -3.24
N VAL A 19 -7.18 12.64 -2.45
CA VAL A 19 -8.11 11.52 -2.30
C VAL A 19 -9.41 11.92 -1.60
N SER A 20 -9.31 12.79 -0.58
CA SER A 20 -10.48 13.25 0.17
C SER A 20 -11.40 14.13 -0.67
N CYS A 21 -10.84 14.98 -1.53
CA CYS A 21 -11.61 15.91 -2.35
C CYS A 21 -12.11 15.29 -3.67
N SER A 22 -11.34 14.40 -4.30
CA SER A 22 -11.67 13.86 -5.61
C SER A 22 -11.05 12.47 -5.84
N PRO A 23 -11.69 11.39 -5.34
CA PRO A 23 -11.22 10.02 -5.54
C PRO A 23 -10.97 9.67 -7.01
N SER A 24 -11.85 10.15 -7.91
CA SER A 24 -11.74 9.98 -9.36
C SER A 24 -10.44 10.54 -9.93
N LYS A 25 -10.13 11.81 -9.59
CA LYS A 25 -8.90 12.47 -10.04
C LYS A 25 -7.68 11.82 -9.41
N ALA A 26 -7.76 11.42 -8.14
CA ALA A 26 -6.66 10.77 -7.43
C ALA A 26 -6.25 9.43 -8.09
N ILE A 27 -7.21 8.57 -8.44
CA ILE A 27 -6.92 7.30 -9.12
C ILE A 27 -6.28 7.58 -10.49
N LYS A 28 -6.90 8.42 -11.33
CA LYS A 28 -6.35 8.71 -12.67
C LYS A 28 -4.95 9.32 -12.58
N ALA A 29 -4.76 10.32 -11.70
CA ALA A 29 -3.46 10.94 -11.49
C ALA A 29 -2.43 9.93 -11.01
N CYS A 30 -2.75 9.06 -10.05
CA CYS A 30 -1.85 8.04 -9.55
C CYS A 30 -1.30 7.13 -10.65
N PHE A 31 -2.17 6.55 -11.47
CA PHE A 31 -1.79 5.55 -12.47
C PHE A 31 -1.00 6.14 -13.64
N TRP A 32 -1.26 7.40 -14.02
CA TRP A 32 -0.54 8.07 -15.11
C TRP A 32 0.71 8.83 -14.64
N LEU A 33 0.69 9.42 -13.45
CA LEU A 33 1.81 10.20 -12.92
C LEU A 33 2.92 9.31 -12.35
N SER A 34 2.59 8.18 -11.73
CA SER A 34 3.58 7.24 -11.16
C SER A 34 4.65 6.80 -12.18
N PRO A 35 4.29 6.27 -13.37
CA PRO A 35 5.30 5.85 -14.36
C PRO A 35 6.15 7.02 -14.87
N LEU A 36 5.58 8.21 -15.01
CA LEU A 36 6.34 9.39 -15.43
C LEU A 36 7.38 9.79 -14.38
N LEU A 37 6.97 9.85 -13.11
CA LEU A 37 7.86 10.22 -12.01
C LEU A 37 8.99 9.21 -11.80
N ILE A 38 8.69 7.91 -11.87
CA ILE A 38 9.72 6.87 -11.72
C ILE A 38 10.70 6.88 -12.90
N CYS A 39 10.24 7.21 -14.11
CA CYS A 39 11.12 7.44 -15.27
C CYS A 39 12.06 8.62 -15.00
N SER A 40 11.54 9.75 -14.50
CA SER A 40 12.35 10.92 -14.13
C SER A 40 13.40 10.60 -13.07
N VAL A 41 13.08 9.77 -12.07
CA VAL A 41 14.07 9.28 -11.09
C VAL A 41 15.15 8.44 -11.77
N GLY A 42 14.76 7.58 -12.71
CA GLY A 42 15.70 6.80 -13.50
C GLY A 42 16.68 7.66 -14.30
N ILE A 43 16.18 8.69 -14.97
CA ILE A 43 16.99 9.69 -15.69
C ILE A 43 17.92 10.43 -14.74
N LEU A 44 17.43 10.87 -13.57
CA LEU A 44 18.26 11.53 -12.56
C LEU A 44 19.44 10.64 -12.14
N PHE A 45 19.20 9.35 -11.90
CA PHE A 45 20.25 8.42 -11.50
C PHE A 45 21.27 8.13 -12.60
N LEU A 46 20.85 8.13 -13.86
CA LEU A 46 21.75 8.05 -15.01
C LEU A 46 22.61 9.32 -15.15
N ILE A 47 22.04 10.51 -14.89
CA ILE A 47 22.76 11.79 -14.94
C ILE A 47 23.86 11.85 -13.87
N ILE A 48 23.60 11.34 -12.65
CA ILE A 48 24.62 11.31 -11.59
C ILE A 48 25.79 10.39 -11.97
N GLY A 49 25.58 9.42 -12.86
CA GLY A 49 26.66 8.70 -13.54
C GLY A 49 27.49 7.75 -12.68
N SER A 50 27.11 7.48 -11.43
CA SER A 50 27.80 6.48 -10.60
C SER A 50 27.47 5.05 -11.05
N ALA A 51 28.36 4.09 -10.78
CA ALA A 51 28.14 2.68 -11.13
C ALA A 51 26.86 2.11 -10.47
N SER A 52 26.63 2.40 -9.19
CA SER A 52 25.43 1.98 -8.47
C SER A 52 24.17 2.75 -8.90
N GLY A 53 24.31 4.05 -9.16
CA GLY A 53 23.23 4.91 -9.65
C GLY A 53 22.72 4.45 -11.00
N SER A 54 23.63 4.16 -11.93
CA SER A 54 23.28 3.75 -13.29
C SER A 54 22.47 2.45 -13.32
N ALA A 55 22.87 1.45 -12.52
CA ALA A 55 22.13 0.20 -12.40
C ALA A 55 20.70 0.42 -11.86
N ILE A 56 20.57 1.20 -10.78
CA ILE A 56 19.25 1.51 -10.20
C ILE A 56 18.40 2.35 -11.18
N GLY A 57 19.04 3.25 -11.94
CA GLY A 57 18.39 4.07 -12.95
C GLY A 57 17.79 3.25 -14.09
N VAL A 58 18.53 2.27 -14.61
CA VAL A 58 18.01 1.33 -15.62
C VAL A 58 16.83 0.53 -15.08
N ILE A 59 16.93 0.01 -13.85
CA ILE A 59 15.82 -0.71 -13.19
C ILE A 59 14.59 0.20 -13.08
N ALA A 60 14.76 1.46 -12.66
CA ALA A 60 13.67 2.42 -12.53
C ALA A 60 12.97 2.71 -13.87
N ILE A 61 13.71 2.81 -14.97
CA ILE A 61 13.16 2.99 -16.32
C ILE A 61 12.37 1.75 -16.75
N VAL A 62 12.91 0.54 -16.53
CA VAL A 62 12.19 -0.70 -16.83
C VAL A 62 10.88 -0.78 -16.01
N CYS A 63 10.94 -0.43 -14.71
CA CYS A 63 9.75 -0.33 -13.87
C CYS A 63 8.75 0.72 -14.38
N ALA A 64 9.21 1.85 -14.94
CA ALA A 64 8.35 2.86 -15.54
C ALA A 64 7.57 2.30 -16.73
N VAL A 65 8.24 1.55 -17.60
CA VAL A 65 7.62 0.89 -18.76
C VAL A 65 6.59 -0.13 -18.31
N ILE A 66 6.94 -1.00 -17.36
CA ILE A 66 6.01 -2.00 -16.80
C ILE A 66 4.79 -1.32 -16.18
N GLN A 67 4.97 -0.25 -15.40
CA GLN A 67 3.87 0.50 -14.82
C GLN A 67 2.98 1.14 -15.89
N SER A 68 3.57 1.66 -16.96
CA SER A 68 2.82 2.27 -18.08
C SER A 68 1.95 1.23 -18.79
N LEU A 69 2.52 0.05 -19.09
CA LEU A 69 1.78 -1.07 -19.67
C LEU A 69 0.66 -1.56 -18.75
N TYR A 70 0.95 -1.68 -17.45
CA TYR A 70 -0.04 -2.06 -16.45
C TYR A 70 -1.19 -1.05 -16.38
N THR A 71 -0.89 0.25 -16.36
CA THR A 71 -1.90 1.32 -16.39
C THR A 71 -2.79 1.22 -17.62
N CYS A 72 -2.23 0.99 -18.81
CA CYS A 72 -3.01 0.77 -20.02
C CYS A 72 -3.91 -0.47 -19.91
N TRP A 73 -3.40 -1.57 -19.37
CA TRP A 73 -4.14 -2.82 -19.19
C TRP A 73 -5.32 -2.70 -18.22
N VAL A 74 -5.14 -1.98 -17.10
CA VAL A 74 -6.18 -1.85 -16.08
C VAL A 74 -7.14 -0.67 -16.29
N ASN A 75 -6.89 0.18 -17.29
CA ASN A 75 -7.70 1.37 -17.58
C ASN A 75 -9.22 1.08 -17.66
N PRO A 76 -9.71 -0.01 -18.29
CA PRO A 76 -11.14 -0.33 -18.32
C PRO A 76 -11.76 -0.55 -16.94
N ARG A 77 -10.95 -0.92 -15.93
CA ARG A 77 -11.41 -1.19 -14.56
C ARG A 77 -11.46 0.07 -13.69
N PHE A 78 -11.04 1.24 -14.22
CA PHE A 78 -11.01 2.49 -13.46
C PHE A 78 -12.39 2.96 -13.03
N GLU A 79 -13.43 2.79 -13.85
CA GLU A 79 -14.78 3.22 -13.48
C GLU A 79 -15.26 2.54 -12.21
N TYR A 80 -15.11 1.21 -12.14
CA TYR A 80 -15.45 0.44 -10.96
C TYR A 80 -14.59 0.85 -9.75
N ALA A 81 -13.28 0.97 -9.93
CA ALA A 81 -12.36 1.36 -8.85
C ALA A 81 -12.67 2.76 -8.28
N ILE A 82 -13.05 3.71 -9.13
CA ILE A 82 -13.46 5.05 -8.72
C ILE A 82 -14.79 5.00 -7.97
N LYS A 83 -15.75 4.21 -8.47
CA LYS A 83 -17.06 4.07 -7.83
C LYS A 83 -16.94 3.45 -6.44
N ILE A 84 -16.24 2.31 -6.31
CA ILE A 84 -16.07 1.64 -5.02
C ILE A 84 -15.30 2.51 -4.02
N LEU A 85 -14.27 3.24 -4.48
CA LEU A 85 -13.54 4.16 -3.63
C LEU A 85 -14.42 5.33 -3.18
N SER A 86 -15.22 5.90 -4.08
CA SER A 86 -16.10 7.03 -3.75
C SER A 86 -17.22 6.63 -2.79
N VAL A 87 -17.86 5.48 -3.01
CA VAL A 87 -18.94 4.97 -2.15
C VAL A 87 -18.41 4.59 -0.77
N SER A 88 -17.27 3.90 -0.70
CA SER A 88 -16.69 3.49 0.59
C SER A 88 -16.14 4.66 1.40
N THR A 89 -15.60 5.70 0.74
CA THR A 89 -15.07 6.89 1.42
C THR A 89 -16.13 7.97 1.67
N ALA A 90 -17.35 7.82 1.12
CA ALA A 90 -18.48 8.68 1.42
C ALA A 90 -18.70 8.73 2.94
N PHE A 91 -18.88 9.92 3.48
CA PHE A 91 -19.01 10.17 4.93
C PHE A 91 -17.82 9.61 5.73
N PRO A 92 -16.63 10.24 5.64
CA PRO A 92 -15.49 9.83 6.44
C PRO A 92 -15.82 9.99 7.93
N PRO A 93 -15.42 9.03 8.80
CA PRO A 93 -15.68 9.12 10.22
C PRO A 93 -15.15 10.43 10.83
N ALA A 94 -15.83 10.94 11.85
CA ALA A 94 -15.41 12.14 12.56
C ALA A 94 -13.94 12.01 13.01
N LYS A 95 -13.17 13.09 12.82
CA LYS A 95 -11.74 13.19 13.16
C LYS A 95 -10.80 12.25 12.38
N THR A 96 -11.25 11.59 11.31
CA THR A 96 -10.37 10.76 10.45
C THR A 96 -9.18 11.56 9.93
N THR A 97 -9.41 12.75 9.38
CA THR A 97 -8.34 13.62 8.87
C THR A 97 -7.32 13.93 9.95
N PHE A 98 -7.77 14.31 11.15
CA PHE A 98 -6.91 14.60 12.29
C PHE A 98 -6.06 13.37 12.67
N PHE A 99 -6.66 12.19 12.74
CA PHE A 99 -5.97 10.96 13.09
C PHE A 99 -4.91 10.55 12.06
N VAL A 100 -5.20 10.69 10.77
CA VAL A 100 -4.24 10.42 9.69
C VAL A 100 -3.10 11.44 9.70
N VAL A 101 -3.41 12.74 9.86
CA VAL A 101 -2.39 13.80 9.97
C VAL A 101 -1.48 13.54 11.17
N LEU A 102 -2.03 13.17 12.33
CA LEU A 102 -1.24 12.81 13.50
C LEU A 102 -0.32 11.60 13.22
N SER A 103 -0.81 10.59 12.50
CA SER A 103 -0.02 9.41 12.13
C SER A 103 1.12 9.77 11.17
N ILE A 104 0.89 10.68 10.23
CA ILE A 104 1.92 11.24 9.35
C ILE A 104 2.95 12.02 10.18
N MET A 105 2.52 12.85 11.13
CA MET A 105 3.43 13.60 12.00
C MET A 105 4.31 12.68 12.85
N VAL A 106 3.74 11.63 13.44
CA VAL A 106 4.51 10.59 14.16
C VAL A 106 5.53 9.94 13.22
N GLY A 107 5.11 9.61 12.00
CA GLY A 107 5.99 9.08 10.96
C GLY A 107 7.14 10.03 10.59
N VAL A 108 6.88 11.33 10.43
CA VAL A 108 7.88 12.36 10.14
C VAL A 108 8.88 12.48 11.28
N VAL A 109 8.41 12.53 12.54
CA VAL A 109 9.29 12.59 13.71
C VAL A 109 10.18 11.35 13.79
N TYR A 110 9.59 10.16 13.64
CA TYR A 110 10.34 8.91 13.69
C TYR A 110 11.37 8.78 12.55
N SER A 111 10.99 9.10 11.31
CA SER A 111 11.92 9.15 10.18
C SER A 111 13.05 10.15 10.39
N SER A 112 12.76 11.31 10.99
CA SER A 112 13.77 12.33 11.27
C SER A 112 14.82 11.81 12.26
N LEU A 113 14.39 11.12 13.32
CA LEU A 113 15.29 10.50 14.29
C LEU A 113 16.17 9.42 13.63
N LEU A 114 15.59 8.56 12.80
CA LEU A 114 16.34 7.50 12.12
C LEU A 114 17.32 8.04 11.08
N VAL A 115 16.93 9.07 10.33
CA VAL A 115 17.82 9.76 9.38
C VAL A 115 19.00 10.42 10.10
N SER A 116 18.78 11.03 11.27
CA SER A 116 19.87 11.54 12.10
C SER A 116 20.81 10.42 12.57
N GLY A 117 20.26 9.25 12.90
CA GLY A 117 21.04 8.04 13.22
C GLY A 117 21.93 7.58 12.06
N ILE A 118 21.40 7.54 10.82
CA ILE A 118 22.17 7.21 9.61
C ILE A 118 23.30 8.23 9.39
N GLY A 119 23.02 9.52 9.58
CA GLY A 119 24.03 10.57 9.49
C GLY A 119 25.15 10.40 10.52
N GLY A 120 24.80 10.08 11.77
CA GLY A 120 25.78 9.82 12.83
C GLY A 120 26.64 8.57 12.60
N ALA A 121 26.05 7.49 12.08
CA ALA A 121 26.78 6.27 11.73
C ALA A 121 27.79 6.51 10.59
N THR A 122 27.34 7.23 9.56
CA THR A 122 28.19 7.61 8.42
C THR A 122 29.35 8.51 8.86
N ALA A 123 29.14 9.40 9.84
CA ALA A 123 30.19 10.27 10.37
C ALA A 123 31.21 9.55 11.26
N THR A 124 30.83 8.45 11.92
CA THR A 124 31.72 7.68 12.80
C THR A 124 32.57 6.65 12.06
N GLY A 125 32.11 6.17 10.89
CA GLY A 125 32.95 5.41 9.96
C GLY A 125 33.47 4.07 10.51
N THR A 126 32.68 3.36 11.32
CA THR A 126 33.06 2.06 11.91
C THR A 126 32.78 0.89 10.96
N GLU A 127 33.43 -0.26 11.18
CA GLU A 127 33.20 -1.48 10.37
C GLU A 127 31.73 -1.97 10.41
N PHE A 128 30.96 -1.58 11.43
CA PHE A 128 29.55 -1.95 11.58
C PHE A 128 28.57 -0.97 10.91
N ASP A 129 29.03 0.06 10.22
CA ASP A 129 28.17 1.10 9.61
C ASP A 129 27.12 0.51 8.65
N ILE A 130 27.52 -0.45 7.80
CA ILE A 130 26.59 -1.11 6.85
C ILE A 130 25.51 -1.89 7.60
N LEU A 131 25.90 -2.69 8.60
CA LEU A 131 24.96 -3.47 9.41
C LEU A 131 23.98 -2.54 10.14
N PHE A 132 24.49 -1.45 10.71
CA PHE A 132 23.68 -0.46 11.41
C PHE A 132 22.69 0.24 10.48
N LYS A 133 23.11 0.65 9.28
CA LYS A 133 22.24 1.21 8.24
C LYS A 133 21.12 0.24 7.85
N VAL A 134 21.44 -1.04 7.62
CA VAL A 134 20.44 -2.08 7.30
C VAL A 134 19.44 -2.27 8.43
N LEU A 135 19.90 -2.33 9.69
CA LEU A 135 19.03 -2.46 10.86
C LEU A 135 18.10 -1.24 11.03
N ILE A 136 18.61 -0.02 10.81
CA ILE A 136 17.78 1.19 10.81
C ILE A 136 16.71 1.13 9.72
N LEU A 137 17.07 0.74 8.49
CA LEU A 137 16.12 0.65 7.38
C LEU A 137 15.05 -0.42 7.62
N LEU A 138 15.43 -1.56 8.20
CA LEU A 138 14.48 -2.61 8.57
C LEU A 138 13.51 -2.12 9.65
N SER A 139 14.04 -1.41 10.67
CA SER A 139 13.25 -0.79 11.74
C SER A 139 12.29 0.28 11.20
N LEU A 140 12.77 1.11 10.25
CA LEU A 140 11.94 2.08 9.53
C LEU A 140 10.79 1.40 8.80
N ALA A 141 11.09 0.40 7.97
CA ALA A 141 10.11 -0.30 7.16
C ALA A 141 9.04 -0.99 8.02
N TRP A 142 9.46 -1.68 9.08
CA TRP A 142 8.55 -2.36 9.99
C TRP A 142 7.67 -1.38 10.76
N SER A 143 8.25 -0.35 11.38
CA SER A 143 7.52 0.64 12.17
C SER A 143 6.51 1.43 11.33
N MET A 144 6.89 1.83 10.11
CA MET A 144 5.96 2.50 9.19
C MET A 144 4.79 1.62 8.79
N GLN A 145 5.05 0.33 8.56
CA GLN A 145 4.01 -0.63 8.25
C GLN A 145 3.07 -0.85 9.45
N VAL A 146 3.60 -0.86 10.68
CA VAL A 146 2.81 -0.87 11.91
C VAL A 146 1.91 0.36 11.99
N ILE A 147 2.46 1.58 11.85
CA ILE A 147 1.68 2.83 11.85
C ILE A 147 0.56 2.77 10.80
N LYS A 148 0.89 2.37 9.58
CA LYS A 148 -0.08 2.21 8.48
C LYS A 148 -1.18 1.22 8.86
N ASN A 149 -0.84 0.07 9.43
CA ASN A 149 -1.81 -0.97 9.79
C ASN A 149 -2.65 -0.59 11.02
N VAL A 150 -2.12 0.17 11.98
CA VAL A 150 -2.90 0.75 13.08
C VAL A 150 -3.98 1.67 12.53
N VAL A 151 -3.62 2.56 11.59
CA VAL A 151 -4.59 3.43 10.92
C VAL A 151 -5.64 2.61 10.16
N LEU A 152 -5.17 1.61 9.40
CA LEU A 152 -6.02 0.72 8.61
C LEU A 152 -7.08 0.03 9.48
N ILE A 153 -6.66 -0.66 10.56
CA ILE A 153 -7.53 -1.43 11.44
C ILE A 153 -8.53 -0.54 12.18
N THR A 154 -8.03 0.60 12.72
CA THR A 154 -8.86 1.55 13.47
C THR A 154 -10.00 2.08 12.60
N ILE A 155 -9.68 2.53 11.38
CA ILE A 155 -10.67 3.14 10.48
C ILE A 155 -11.57 2.07 9.88
N SER A 156 -11.04 0.88 9.56
CA SER A 156 -11.86 -0.20 9.01
C SER A 156 -12.90 -0.66 10.02
N ARG A 157 -12.57 -0.70 11.32
CA ARG A 157 -13.54 -1.05 12.37
C ARG A 157 -14.69 -0.05 12.42
N VAL A 158 -14.37 1.25 12.44
CA VAL A 158 -15.39 2.31 12.49
C VAL A 158 -16.29 2.24 11.24
N LYS A 159 -15.70 2.11 10.06
CA LYS A 159 -16.45 2.02 8.80
C LYS A 159 -17.26 0.75 8.67
N TYR A 160 -16.72 -0.38 9.12
CA TYR A 160 -17.44 -1.64 9.12
C TYR A 160 -18.69 -1.55 9.99
N ILE A 161 -18.60 -0.99 11.22
CA ILE A 161 -19.77 -0.83 12.11
C ILE A 161 -20.85 0.06 11.45
N HIS A 162 -20.42 1.12 10.76
CA HIS A 162 -21.32 1.97 10.01
C HIS A 162 -22.01 1.21 8.86
N PHE A 163 -21.28 0.43 8.06
CA PHE A 163 -21.87 -0.33 6.94
C PHE A 163 -22.74 -1.49 7.40
N ALA A 164 -22.30 -2.25 8.41
CA ALA A 164 -23.00 -3.42 8.92
C ALA A 164 -24.24 -3.04 9.75
N TYR A 165 -24.13 -2.05 10.63
CA TYR A 165 -25.15 -1.74 11.64
C TYR A 165 -25.75 -0.34 11.52
N GLY A 166 -25.19 0.55 10.70
CA GLY A 166 -25.67 1.94 10.58
C GLY A 166 -25.42 2.78 11.83
N ALA A 167 -24.50 2.34 12.69
CA ALA A 167 -24.16 3.01 13.92
C ALA A 167 -22.86 3.80 13.75
N ASP A 168 -22.79 4.98 14.38
CA ASP A 168 -21.56 5.75 14.45
C ASP A 168 -20.69 5.25 15.61
N PHE A 169 -19.47 4.85 15.30
CA PHE A 169 -18.49 4.40 16.29
C PHE A 169 -17.38 5.44 16.45
N TYR A 170 -17.04 5.78 17.70
CA TYR A 170 -16.05 6.82 17.95
C TYR A 170 -14.62 6.34 17.62
N THR A 171 -13.95 7.04 16.70
CA THR A 171 -12.58 6.72 16.24
C THR A 171 -11.57 6.60 17.38
N GLY A 172 -11.71 7.40 18.44
CA GLY A 172 -10.80 7.34 19.59
C GLY A 172 -10.91 6.06 20.43
N ILE A 173 -12.11 5.47 20.52
CA ILE A 173 -12.31 4.19 21.22
C ILE A 173 -11.71 3.07 20.37
N ALA A 174 -12.00 3.05 19.06
CA ALA A 174 -11.40 2.09 18.13
C ALA A 174 -9.87 2.12 18.19
N PHE A 175 -9.28 3.32 18.25
CA PHE A 175 -7.84 3.48 18.34
C PHE A 175 -7.28 2.95 19.66
N ARG A 176 -7.90 3.32 20.79
CA ARG A 176 -7.49 2.86 22.12
C ARG A 176 -7.50 1.34 22.22
N ASP A 177 -8.56 0.70 21.72
CA ASP A 177 -8.65 -0.76 21.69
C ASP A 177 -7.58 -1.38 20.80
N THR A 178 -7.30 -0.76 19.64
CA THR A 178 -6.27 -1.23 18.70
C THR A 178 -4.89 -1.22 19.35
N ILE A 179 -4.54 -0.13 20.05
CA ILE A 179 -3.26 -0.02 20.75
C ILE A 179 -3.17 -0.96 21.95
N ASN A 180 -4.24 -1.13 22.73
CA ASN A 180 -4.18 -1.91 23.96
C ASN A 180 -4.30 -3.42 23.75
N HIS A 181 -5.03 -3.86 22.73
CA HIS A 181 -5.41 -5.27 22.58
C HIS A 181 -4.97 -5.88 21.24
N LEU A 182 -4.82 -5.10 20.18
CA LEU A 182 -4.59 -5.62 18.83
C LEU A 182 -3.13 -5.52 18.36
N MET A 183 -2.25 -4.89 19.13
CA MET A 183 -0.87 -4.62 18.69
C MET A 183 -0.08 -5.88 18.32
N GLY A 184 -0.31 -7.02 18.99
CA GLY A 184 0.33 -8.28 18.60
C GLY A 184 -0.02 -8.70 17.17
N SER A 185 -1.32 -8.71 16.84
CA SER A 185 -1.83 -9.00 15.50
C SER A 185 -1.40 -7.95 14.47
N VAL A 186 -1.37 -6.67 14.86
CA VAL A 186 -0.89 -5.56 14.01
C VAL A 186 0.58 -5.77 13.65
N SER A 187 1.43 -6.10 14.62
CA SER A 187 2.87 -6.29 14.41
C SER A 187 3.16 -7.51 13.53
N ILE A 188 2.51 -8.65 13.79
CA ILE A 188 2.62 -9.85 12.96
C ILE A 188 2.12 -9.59 11.54
N GLY A 189 0.95 -8.96 11.40
CA GLY A 189 0.40 -8.59 10.10
C GLY A 189 1.29 -7.60 9.35
N SER A 190 1.98 -6.70 10.05
CA SER A 190 2.92 -5.75 9.44
C SER A 190 4.16 -6.43 8.87
N ALA A 191 4.67 -7.46 9.54
CA ALA A 191 5.79 -8.25 9.02
C ALA A 191 5.37 -9.16 7.85
N LEU A 192 4.23 -9.85 7.98
CA LEU A 192 3.84 -10.92 7.06
C LEU A 192 3.05 -10.45 5.83
N ALA A 193 2.16 -9.45 5.97
CA ALA A 193 1.28 -9.03 4.88
C ALA A 193 2.03 -8.51 3.63
N PRO A 194 3.15 -7.77 3.73
CA PRO A 194 3.94 -7.41 2.55
C PRO A 194 4.49 -8.64 1.81
N ILE A 195 5.02 -9.62 2.56
CA ILE A 195 5.62 -10.85 2.01
C ILE A 195 4.57 -11.62 1.22
N PHE A 196 3.40 -11.84 1.83
CA PHE A 196 2.29 -12.53 1.16
C PHE A 196 1.75 -11.75 -0.04
N GLY A 197 1.75 -10.42 0.02
CA GLY A 197 1.40 -9.56 -1.11
C GLY A 197 2.35 -9.75 -2.31
N VAL A 198 3.66 -9.84 -2.07
CA VAL A 198 4.67 -10.06 -3.12
C VAL A 198 4.53 -11.45 -3.73
N ILE A 199 4.35 -12.49 -2.91
CA ILE A 199 4.19 -13.87 -3.38
C ILE A 199 2.91 -14.02 -4.22
N ARG A 200 1.79 -13.45 -3.76
CA ARG A 200 0.54 -13.45 -4.52
C ARG A 200 0.66 -12.64 -5.81
N GLY A 201 1.31 -11.48 -5.77
CA GLY A 201 1.54 -10.64 -6.95
C GLY A 201 2.35 -11.36 -8.02
N SER A 202 3.46 -11.99 -7.64
CA SER A 202 4.32 -12.75 -8.56
C SER A 202 3.63 -13.99 -9.13
N SER A 203 2.78 -14.68 -8.36
CA SER A 203 2.06 -15.86 -8.87
C SER A 203 1.13 -15.50 -10.05
N ARG A 204 0.52 -14.31 -10.01
CA ARG A 204 -0.32 -13.81 -11.10
C ARG A 204 0.50 -13.51 -12.36
N THR A 205 1.70 -12.96 -12.20
CA THR A 205 2.61 -12.71 -13.33
C THR A 205 3.07 -14.02 -13.96
N ILE A 206 3.45 -15.00 -13.14
CA ILE A 206 3.89 -16.32 -13.62
C ILE A 206 2.75 -17.02 -14.36
N GLY A 207 1.53 -16.99 -13.84
CA GLY A 207 0.36 -17.56 -14.51
C GLY A 207 0.05 -16.95 -15.88
N LEU A 208 0.36 -15.66 -16.08
CA LEU A 208 0.21 -14.99 -17.39
C LEU A 208 1.32 -15.38 -18.39
N VAL A 209 2.53 -15.71 -17.90
CA VAL A 209 3.69 -16.07 -18.74
C VAL A 209 3.72 -17.57 -19.05
N ALA A 210 3.19 -18.41 -18.15
CA ALA A 210 3.12 -19.86 -18.33
C ALA A 210 2.05 -20.31 -19.36
N GLY A 211 1.24 -19.37 -19.87
CA GLY A 211 0.35 -19.63 -20.99
C GLY A 211 1.13 -19.93 -22.28
N ASP A 212 1.09 -21.22 -22.66
CA ASP A 212 1.21 -21.73 -24.04
C ASP A 212 2.53 -22.37 -24.52
N ARG A 213 3.59 -22.59 -23.70
CA ARG A 213 4.87 -23.09 -24.30
C ARG A 213 5.72 -24.19 -23.65
N ASP A 214 5.57 -24.60 -22.39
CA ASP A 214 6.47 -25.65 -21.83
C ASP A 214 5.87 -26.46 -20.67
N GLU A 215 5.84 -27.80 -20.80
CA GLU A 215 5.31 -28.74 -19.78
C GLU A 215 6.09 -28.72 -18.45
N PHE A 216 7.41 -28.42 -18.48
CA PHE A 216 8.24 -28.36 -17.27
C PHE A 216 8.05 -27.06 -16.48
N LEU A 217 7.83 -25.94 -17.20
CA LEU A 217 7.45 -24.66 -16.58
C LEU A 217 6.07 -24.73 -15.93
N PHE A 218 5.19 -25.60 -16.44
CA PHE A 218 3.85 -25.83 -15.91
C PHE A 218 3.88 -26.40 -14.48
N SER A 219 4.68 -27.44 -14.20
CA SER A 219 4.72 -28.08 -12.88
C SER A 219 5.27 -27.16 -11.78
N CYS A 220 6.33 -26.38 -12.06
CA CYS A 220 6.86 -25.41 -11.11
C CYS A 220 5.95 -24.20 -10.94
N ALA A 221 5.29 -23.73 -12.01
CA ALA A 221 4.29 -22.66 -11.94
C ALA A 221 3.07 -23.09 -11.10
N ASP A 222 2.59 -24.32 -11.26
CA ASP A 222 1.50 -24.88 -10.48
C ASP A 222 1.86 -25.04 -9.00
N CYS A 223 3.08 -25.52 -8.70
CA CYS A 223 3.57 -25.59 -7.33
C CYS A 223 3.65 -24.21 -6.69
N TYR A 224 4.21 -23.22 -7.41
CA TYR A 224 4.31 -21.85 -6.92
C TYR A 224 2.93 -21.20 -6.73
N ALA A 225 2.02 -21.41 -7.68
CA ALA A 225 0.64 -20.94 -7.60
C ALA A 225 -0.10 -21.56 -6.40
N SER A 226 0.10 -22.84 -6.11
CA SER A 226 -0.46 -23.53 -4.95
C SER A 226 0.05 -22.96 -3.63
N VAL A 227 1.36 -22.69 -3.53
CA VAL A 227 1.97 -22.02 -2.36
C VAL A 227 1.42 -20.61 -2.22
N ALA A 228 1.37 -19.83 -3.30
CA ALA A 228 0.86 -18.47 -3.29
C ALA A 228 -0.63 -18.39 -2.90
N MET A 229 -1.45 -19.35 -3.34
CA MET A 229 -2.85 -19.46 -2.97
C MET A 229 -3.00 -19.78 -1.47
N SER A 230 -2.22 -20.74 -0.96
CA SER A 230 -2.21 -21.11 0.46
C SER A 230 -1.77 -19.95 1.35
N LEU A 231 -0.72 -19.23 0.96
CA LEU A 231 -0.24 -18.03 1.65
C LEU A 231 -1.23 -16.87 1.56
N GLY A 232 -1.90 -16.71 0.41
CA GLY A 232 -2.97 -15.73 0.24
C GLY A 232 -4.18 -15.98 1.13
N LYS A 233 -4.48 -17.24 1.47
CA LYS A 233 -5.53 -17.61 2.42
C LYS A 233 -5.16 -17.21 3.86
N ILE A 234 -3.97 -17.57 4.33
CA ILE A 234 -3.53 -17.27 5.70
C ILE A 234 -3.12 -15.81 5.92
N GLY A 235 -2.95 -15.05 4.83
CA GLY A 235 -2.25 -13.79 4.84
C GLY A 235 -2.76 -12.82 3.81
N ASN A 236 -3.85 -12.12 4.16
CA ASN A 236 -4.46 -11.14 3.27
C ASN A 236 -4.78 -9.84 4.00
N ARG A 237 -4.86 -8.76 3.22
CA ARG A 237 -5.19 -7.43 3.74
C ARG A 237 -6.61 -7.36 4.31
N TRP A 238 -7.51 -8.23 3.88
CA TRP A 238 -8.92 -8.22 4.32
C TRP A 238 -9.07 -8.68 5.76
N GLY A 239 -8.19 -9.59 6.22
CA GLY A 239 -8.10 -10.03 7.59
C GLY A 239 -7.93 -8.91 8.61
N PHE A 240 -7.29 -7.78 8.24
CA PHE A 240 -7.18 -6.62 9.14
C PHE A 240 -8.54 -6.06 9.58
N VAL A 241 -9.59 -6.20 8.77
CA VAL A 241 -10.95 -5.78 9.18
C VAL A 241 -11.44 -6.67 10.32
N HIS A 242 -11.32 -8.00 10.20
CA HIS A 242 -11.70 -8.94 11.25
C HIS A 242 -10.85 -8.82 12.51
N VAL A 243 -9.56 -8.47 12.38
CA VAL A 243 -8.71 -8.13 13.54
C VAL A 243 -9.33 -6.97 14.32
N GLY A 244 -9.73 -5.89 13.63
CA GLY A 244 -10.33 -4.71 14.26
C GLY A 244 -11.71 -4.96 14.86
N VAL A 245 -12.58 -5.66 14.13
CA VAL A 245 -13.99 -5.84 14.49
C VAL A 245 -14.17 -6.93 15.54
N TYR A 246 -13.51 -8.07 15.36
CA TYR A 246 -13.75 -9.28 16.16
C TYR A 246 -12.62 -9.62 17.13
N ASN A 247 -11.58 -8.77 17.23
CA ASN A 247 -10.44 -9.00 18.11
C ASN A 247 -9.75 -10.37 17.88
N LYS A 248 -9.65 -10.77 16.60
CA LYS A 248 -9.05 -12.05 16.19
C LYS A 248 -7.55 -11.91 15.92
N GLY A 249 -6.82 -13.03 16.04
CA GLY A 249 -5.44 -13.12 15.57
C GLY A 249 -5.35 -12.88 14.05
N PHE A 250 -4.29 -12.23 13.56
CA PHE A 250 -4.17 -11.85 12.14
C PHE A 250 -4.34 -13.02 11.16
N ILE A 251 -3.74 -14.18 11.46
CA ILE A 251 -3.82 -15.37 10.60
C ILE A 251 -5.25 -15.92 10.58
N GLN A 252 -5.86 -16.10 11.75
CA GLN A 252 -7.25 -16.57 11.86
C GLN A 252 -8.22 -15.59 11.16
N ALA A 253 -8.04 -14.30 11.36
CA ALA A 253 -8.83 -13.26 10.72
C ALA A 253 -8.70 -13.28 9.18
N SER A 254 -7.50 -13.57 8.67
CA SER A 254 -7.25 -13.70 7.23
C SER A 254 -7.94 -14.94 6.64
N VAL A 255 -7.85 -16.09 7.32
CA VAL A 255 -8.51 -17.33 6.91
C VAL A 255 -10.02 -17.15 6.87
N ASP A 256 -10.60 -16.59 7.93
CA ASP A 256 -12.05 -16.39 8.06
C ASP A 256 -12.59 -15.46 6.96
N THR A 257 -11.90 -14.34 6.69
CA THR A 257 -12.34 -13.39 5.64
C THR A 257 -12.23 -14.01 4.25
N TRP A 258 -11.17 -14.78 3.98
CA TRP A 258 -11.01 -15.44 2.68
C TRP A 258 -12.06 -16.52 2.44
N ASP A 259 -12.32 -17.37 3.44
CA ASP A 259 -13.35 -18.42 3.34
C ASP A 259 -14.76 -17.82 3.21
N MET A 260 -15.02 -16.68 3.86
CA MET A 260 -16.26 -15.92 3.67
C MET A 260 -16.41 -15.42 2.22
N PHE A 261 -15.38 -14.79 1.66
CA PHE A 261 -15.45 -14.31 0.26
C PHE A 261 -15.68 -15.43 -0.74
N ARG A 262 -15.09 -16.61 -0.50
CA ARG A 262 -15.33 -17.79 -1.33
C ARG A 262 -16.79 -18.23 -1.28
N ARG A 263 -17.40 -18.28 -0.09
CA ARG A 263 -18.81 -18.68 0.09
C ARG A 263 -19.78 -17.76 -0.66
N VAL A 264 -19.46 -16.47 -0.75
CA VAL A 264 -20.27 -15.46 -1.46
C VAL A 264 -19.91 -15.36 -2.95
N GLY A 265 -18.84 -16.03 -3.41
CA GLY A 265 -18.40 -15.98 -4.81
C GLY A 265 -17.70 -14.66 -5.20
N MET A 266 -17.05 -13.99 -4.26
CA MET A 266 -16.39 -12.68 -4.46
C MET A 266 -14.91 -12.77 -4.86
N GLU A 267 -14.37 -13.97 -5.11
CA GLU A 267 -12.95 -14.18 -5.39
C GLU A 267 -12.50 -13.39 -6.65
N ALA A 268 -13.22 -13.54 -7.76
CA ALA A 268 -12.92 -12.83 -9.01
C ALA A 268 -13.02 -11.29 -8.87
N LEU A 269 -13.98 -10.83 -8.05
CA LEU A 269 -14.15 -9.41 -7.76
C LEU A 269 -12.93 -8.84 -7.03
N ILE A 270 -12.51 -9.53 -5.97
CA ILE A 270 -11.35 -9.16 -5.14
C ILE A 270 -10.06 -9.21 -5.93
N ASP A 271 -9.91 -10.18 -6.84
CA ASP A 271 -8.75 -10.27 -7.69
C ASP A 271 -8.68 -9.14 -8.72
N SER A 272 -9.84 -8.61 -9.14
CA SER A 272 -9.96 -7.46 -10.04
C SER A 272 -9.82 -6.10 -9.34
N ASP A 273 -9.78 -6.05 -8.01
CA ASP A 273 -9.73 -4.82 -7.22
C ASP A 273 -8.43 -4.02 -7.44
N LEU A 274 -8.58 -2.75 -7.78
CA LEU A 274 -7.46 -1.84 -8.03
C LEU A 274 -7.03 -1.02 -6.81
N THR A 275 -7.74 -1.06 -5.68
CA THR A 275 -7.38 -0.24 -4.51
C THR A 275 -5.98 -0.58 -3.98
N GLY A 276 -5.58 -1.86 -4.08
CA GLY A 276 -4.22 -2.28 -3.69
C GLY A 276 -3.14 -1.67 -4.57
N ALA A 277 -3.34 -1.75 -5.89
CA ALA A 277 -2.45 -1.16 -6.88
C ALA A 277 -2.42 0.37 -6.76
N PHE A 278 -3.58 1.00 -6.56
CA PHE A 278 -3.71 2.44 -6.32
C PHE A 278 -2.85 2.89 -5.13
N CYS A 279 -2.99 2.24 -3.97
CA CYS A 279 -2.19 2.60 -2.79
C CYS A 279 -0.69 2.37 -3.00
N PHE A 280 -0.31 1.31 -3.73
CA PHE A 280 1.08 1.01 -4.06
C PHE A 280 1.69 2.04 -5.02
N LEU A 281 1.05 2.30 -6.15
CA LEU A 281 1.48 3.27 -7.16
C LEU A 281 1.51 4.69 -6.61
N SER A 282 0.56 5.04 -5.73
CA SER A 282 0.59 6.32 -5.03
C SER A 282 1.80 6.44 -4.10
N GLY A 283 2.16 5.34 -3.42
CA GLY A 283 3.39 5.26 -2.65
C GLY A 283 4.62 5.48 -3.53
N ILE A 284 4.67 4.85 -4.71
CA ILE A 284 5.77 5.02 -5.69
C ILE A 284 5.83 6.46 -6.21
N ALA A 285 4.69 7.06 -6.58
CA ALA A 285 4.63 8.44 -7.01
C ALA A 285 5.17 9.39 -5.92
N GLY A 286 4.74 9.20 -4.68
CA GLY A 286 5.23 9.99 -3.54
C GLY A 286 6.72 9.79 -3.27
N ALA A 287 7.19 8.54 -3.34
CA ALA A 287 8.60 8.18 -3.24
C ALA A 287 9.44 8.88 -4.32
N ALA A 288 8.97 8.86 -5.56
CA ALA A 288 9.66 9.46 -6.68
C ALA A 288 9.74 10.99 -6.57
N ILE A 289 8.66 11.66 -6.13
CA ILE A 289 8.71 13.11 -5.85
C ILE A 289 9.76 13.42 -4.77
N CYS A 290 9.77 12.65 -3.67
CA CYS A 290 10.73 12.86 -2.58
C CYS A 290 12.18 12.61 -3.04
N ALA A 291 12.39 11.57 -3.86
CA ALA A 291 13.69 11.25 -4.43
C ALA A 291 14.19 12.33 -5.39
N LEU A 292 13.31 12.88 -6.24
CA LEU A 292 13.65 14.00 -7.14
C LEU A 292 14.00 15.26 -6.34
N VAL A 293 13.18 15.64 -5.36
CA VAL A 293 13.43 16.82 -4.53
C VAL A 293 14.73 16.67 -3.73
N GLY A 294 14.91 15.54 -3.05
CA GLY A 294 16.11 15.27 -2.25
C GLY A 294 17.36 15.10 -3.11
N GLY A 295 17.23 14.42 -4.25
CA GLY A 295 18.32 14.13 -5.17
C GLY A 295 18.81 15.35 -5.92
N ILE A 296 17.92 16.15 -6.51
CA ILE A 296 18.27 17.38 -7.22
C ILE A 296 18.92 18.39 -6.27
N TRP A 297 18.34 18.57 -5.07
CA TRP A 297 18.94 19.43 -4.06
C TRP A 297 20.35 18.96 -3.65
N THR A 298 20.51 17.66 -3.40
CA THR A 298 21.80 17.11 -2.97
C THR A 298 22.81 17.15 -4.11
N LEU A 299 22.40 16.93 -5.35
CA LEU A 299 23.26 17.07 -6.52
C LEU A 299 23.83 18.49 -6.65
N ALA A 300 23.01 19.52 -6.34
CA ALA A 300 23.44 20.91 -6.40
C ALA A 300 24.40 21.32 -5.27
N VAL A 301 24.35 20.68 -4.11
CA VAL A 301 25.13 21.09 -2.92
C VAL A 301 26.27 20.12 -2.59
N HIS A 302 26.03 18.81 -2.68
CA HIS A 302 26.95 17.73 -2.33
C HIS A 302 26.76 16.51 -3.26
N GLU A 303 27.34 16.56 -4.46
CA GLU A 303 27.19 15.53 -5.50
C GLU A 303 27.45 14.10 -5.02
N SER A 304 28.46 13.90 -4.16
CA SER A 304 28.87 12.57 -3.66
C SER A 304 27.78 11.83 -2.89
N TYR A 305 26.83 12.54 -2.25
CA TYR A 305 25.75 11.93 -1.46
C TYR A 305 24.41 11.88 -2.19
N ALA A 306 24.34 12.36 -3.45
CA ALA A 306 23.08 12.54 -4.16
C ALA A 306 22.29 11.23 -4.31
N ILE A 307 22.96 10.12 -4.61
CA ILE A 307 22.31 8.81 -4.79
C ILE A 307 21.77 8.27 -3.47
N GLU A 308 22.61 8.26 -2.43
CA GLU A 308 22.20 7.75 -1.11
C GLU A 308 21.00 8.55 -0.57
N VAL A 309 21.09 9.88 -0.60
CA VAL A 309 19.99 10.76 -0.15
C VAL A 309 18.73 10.51 -0.96
N SER A 310 18.84 10.29 -2.28
CA SER A 310 17.68 9.99 -3.14
C SER A 310 17.03 8.66 -2.77
N ILE A 311 17.81 7.61 -2.49
CA ILE A 311 17.29 6.30 -2.09
C ILE A 311 16.58 6.39 -0.74
N TYR A 312 17.17 7.06 0.25
CA TYR A 312 16.52 7.26 1.55
C TYR A 312 15.25 8.11 1.43
N ALA A 313 15.28 9.18 0.63
CA ALA A 313 14.11 10.01 0.36
C ALA A 313 13.01 9.21 -0.35
N PHE A 314 13.37 8.33 -1.28
CA PHE A 314 12.44 7.41 -1.94
C PHE A 314 11.74 6.50 -0.93
N LEU A 315 12.50 5.82 -0.08
CA LEU A 315 11.96 4.88 0.92
C LEU A 315 11.03 5.59 1.92
N ILE A 316 11.45 6.74 2.45
CA ILE A 316 10.64 7.50 3.41
C ILE A 316 9.37 8.03 2.73
N GLY A 317 9.49 8.59 1.53
CA GLY A 317 8.37 9.06 0.72
C GLY A 317 7.34 7.96 0.44
N TYR A 318 7.81 6.76 0.09
CA TYR A 318 6.95 5.59 -0.11
C TYR A 318 6.12 5.32 1.14
N PHE A 319 6.77 5.13 2.29
CA PHE A 319 6.08 4.78 3.52
C PHE A 319 5.12 5.87 4.01
N MET A 320 5.50 7.14 3.94
CA MET A 320 4.63 8.26 4.31
C MET A 320 3.34 8.28 3.47
N CYS A 321 3.47 8.14 2.15
CA CYS A 321 2.30 8.08 1.27
C CYS A 321 1.44 6.83 1.53
N ARG A 322 2.05 5.69 1.86
CA ARG A 322 1.29 4.48 2.26
C ARG A 322 0.51 4.70 3.55
N VAL A 323 1.07 5.38 4.55
CA VAL A 323 0.36 5.75 5.79
C VAL A 323 -0.81 6.70 5.48
N ALA A 324 -0.59 7.73 4.66
CA ALA A 324 -1.63 8.67 4.25
C ALA A 324 -2.82 7.99 3.54
N LEU A 325 -2.54 6.91 2.80
CA LEU A 325 -3.55 6.13 2.07
C LEU A 325 -4.12 4.94 2.84
N ALA A 326 -3.74 4.77 4.11
CA ALA A 326 -4.29 3.70 4.93
C ALA A 326 -5.80 3.88 5.14
N TRP A 327 -6.29 5.11 5.30
CA TRP A 327 -7.71 5.37 5.54
C TRP A 327 -8.65 5.06 4.35
N PRO A 328 -8.39 5.48 3.09
CA PRO A 328 -9.25 5.12 1.98
C PRO A 328 -9.20 3.61 1.72
N GLN A 329 -8.02 3.01 1.89
CA GLN A 329 -7.87 1.57 1.82
C GLN A 329 -8.76 0.89 2.87
N ALA A 330 -8.73 1.37 4.13
CA ALA A 330 -9.56 0.83 5.21
C ALA A 330 -11.06 0.88 4.90
N CYS A 331 -11.53 2.00 4.33
CA CYS A 331 -12.91 2.18 3.92
C CYS A 331 -13.35 1.12 2.89
N VAL A 332 -12.54 0.91 1.85
CA VAL A 332 -12.82 -0.09 0.81
C VAL A 332 -12.82 -1.49 1.40
N LEU A 333 -11.81 -1.83 2.22
CA LEU A 333 -11.74 -3.14 2.87
C LEU A 333 -12.98 -3.42 3.74
N ALA A 334 -13.37 -2.45 4.56
CA ALA A 334 -14.55 -2.55 5.42
C ALA A 334 -15.84 -2.71 4.60
N TYR A 335 -15.96 -2.02 3.47
CA TYR A 335 -17.12 -2.09 2.60
C TYR A 335 -17.29 -3.49 1.98
N TYR A 336 -16.23 -4.07 1.42
CA TYR A 336 -16.28 -5.43 0.88
C TYR A 336 -16.54 -6.49 1.95
N VAL A 337 -15.90 -6.38 3.12
CA VAL A 337 -16.09 -7.34 4.22
C VAL A 337 -17.52 -7.26 4.77
N ALA A 338 -18.04 -6.06 5.01
CA ALA A 338 -19.41 -5.89 5.49
C ALA A 338 -20.45 -6.38 4.47
N TYR A 339 -20.20 -6.17 3.16
CA TYR A 339 -21.05 -6.73 2.11
C TYR A 339 -21.03 -8.26 2.11
N ALA A 340 -19.85 -8.87 2.23
CA ALA A 340 -19.71 -10.32 2.22
C ALA A 340 -20.39 -10.99 3.41
N GLU A 341 -20.44 -10.34 4.57
CA GLU A 341 -21.16 -10.89 5.73
C GLU A 341 -22.68 -10.83 5.59
N ASN A 342 -23.21 -9.76 4.98
CA ASN A 342 -24.64 -9.64 4.72
C ASN A 342 -24.94 -9.01 3.36
N PRO A 343 -24.88 -9.80 2.26
CA PRO A 343 -25.08 -9.30 0.90
C PRO A 343 -26.48 -8.72 0.65
N GLN A 344 -27.47 -9.13 1.46
CA GLN A 344 -28.88 -8.68 1.38
C GLN A 344 -29.14 -7.46 2.28
N GLY A 345 -28.11 -6.88 2.89
CA GLY A 345 -28.24 -5.71 3.73
C GLY A 345 -28.78 -4.50 2.95
N PRO A 346 -29.79 -3.77 3.46
CA PRO A 346 -30.42 -2.65 2.75
C PRO A 346 -29.51 -1.42 2.57
N ARG A 347 -28.31 -1.44 3.16
CA ARG A 347 -27.33 -0.34 3.14
C ARG A 347 -26.35 -0.41 1.98
N PHE A 348 -26.32 -1.54 1.26
CA PHE A 348 -25.44 -1.70 0.11
C PHE A 348 -26.15 -1.29 -1.17
N ASP A 349 -25.40 -0.66 -2.07
CA ASP A 349 -25.89 -0.28 -3.37
C ASP A 349 -25.71 -1.44 -4.38
N SER A 350 -26.11 -1.21 -5.63
CA SER A 350 -25.94 -2.20 -6.70
C SER A 350 -24.49 -2.31 -7.21
N THR A 351 -23.51 -1.63 -6.62
CA THR A 351 -22.14 -1.55 -7.17
C THR A 351 -21.43 -2.88 -7.13
N ILE A 352 -21.44 -3.60 -6.00
CA ILE A 352 -20.86 -4.94 -5.90
C ILE A 352 -21.60 -5.97 -6.75
N PRO A 353 -22.93 -6.16 -6.60
CA PRO A 353 -23.64 -7.20 -7.36
C PRO A 353 -23.60 -6.95 -8.87
N GLY A 354 -23.69 -5.68 -9.31
CA GLY A 354 -23.56 -5.32 -10.72
C GLY A 354 -22.22 -5.71 -11.31
N ARG A 355 -21.12 -5.51 -10.55
CA ARG A 355 -19.79 -5.91 -11.00
C ARG A 355 -19.58 -7.42 -11.01
N ILE A 356 -20.14 -8.14 -10.04
CA ILE A 356 -20.10 -9.61 -10.02
C ILE A 356 -20.80 -10.16 -11.27
N GLN A 357 -21.98 -9.63 -11.61
CA GLN A 357 -22.71 -10.06 -12.80
C GLN A 357 -21.95 -9.76 -14.10
N GLU A 358 -21.29 -8.60 -14.19
CA GLU A 358 -20.44 -8.24 -15.33
C GLU A 358 -19.26 -9.21 -15.49
N LEU A 359 -18.58 -9.56 -14.40
CA LEU A 359 -17.46 -10.50 -14.43
C LEU A 359 -17.91 -11.92 -14.82
N GLN A 360 -19.08 -12.36 -14.35
CA GLN A 360 -19.65 -13.67 -14.72
C GLN A 360 -19.97 -13.76 -16.23
N ARG A 361 -20.49 -12.68 -16.82
CA ARG A 361 -20.78 -12.64 -18.28
C ARG A 361 -19.52 -12.73 -19.15
N HIS A 362 -18.36 -12.34 -18.64
CA HIS A 362 -17.10 -12.46 -19.36
C HIS A 362 -16.44 -13.83 -19.21
N GLN A 363 -16.94 -14.69 -18.32
CA GLN A 363 -16.44 -16.05 -18.08
C GLN A 363 -17.23 -17.12 -18.83
N THR A 364 -18.48 -16.81 -19.22
CA THR A 364 -19.31 -17.58 -20.16
C THR A 364 -19.06 -17.15 -21.58
#